data_AF-A1ZFW4-F1
#
_entry.id   AF-A1ZFW4-F1
#
_cell.length_a   1.000
_cell.length_b   1.000
_cell.length_c   1.000
_cell.angle_alpha   90.00
_cell.angle_beta   90.00
_cell.angle_gamma   90.00
#
_symmetry.space_group_name_H-M   'P 1'
#
loop_
_entity.id
_entity.type
_entity.pdbx_description
1 polymer ?
#
loop_
_entity_poly.entity_id
_entity_poly.type
_entity_poly.pdbx_seq_one_letter_code
_entity_poly.pdbx_strand_id
1 'polypeptide(L)'
;MRYQSNFTQILTYILFSLIVSSTFTACSTKPLDPDSIELGTTFFPLETGRYIDYQVEDIQFTLINDPDTNRYQIRELIAEEFQDINGDPAFRLERFRRATANNTWQLDSVWVAKRSLNQAIVIQSNLPLVKIVFPVEEGKPWDGNILNGLDQDLYEIANLNRAFAVDTFNFANTLKIVQGNDSSLVSMDKRNEVYAAEVGLVYKDSTVVTFCTETPDCFTQIESGRKSVQKVIGYGKQ
;
A
#
# COMPACT_ATOMS: atom_id res chain seq x y z
N MET A 1 41.24 -71.18 -22.47
CA MET A 1 41.01 -70.38 -21.24
C MET A 1 41.35 -68.92 -21.54
N ARG A 2 40.37 -68.06 -21.80
CA ARG A 2 40.54 -66.57 -21.86
C ARG A 2 39.25 -65.78 -22.06
N TYR A 3 38.10 -66.45 -22.21
CA TYR A 3 36.82 -65.76 -22.51
C TYR A 3 35.99 -65.39 -21.27
N GLN A 4 36.28 -65.95 -20.10
CA GLN A 4 35.48 -65.71 -18.88
C GLN A 4 35.91 -64.46 -18.07
N SER A 5 37.10 -63.89 -18.28
CA SER A 5 37.56 -62.73 -17.49
C SER A 5 37.02 -61.37 -17.97
N ASN A 6 36.67 -61.25 -19.25
CA ASN A 6 36.18 -59.99 -19.82
C ASN A 6 34.70 -59.74 -19.48
N PHE A 7 33.91 -60.80 -19.31
CA PHE A 7 32.48 -60.67 -19.02
C PHE A 7 32.23 -60.18 -17.58
N THR A 8 33.00 -60.68 -16.61
CA THR A 8 32.93 -60.24 -15.22
C THR A 8 33.42 -58.80 -15.04
N GLN A 9 34.45 -58.37 -15.78
CA GLN A 9 34.94 -56.98 -15.76
C GLN A 9 33.92 -56.00 -16.37
N ILE A 10 33.28 -56.36 -17.48
CA ILE A 10 32.21 -55.55 -18.09
C ILE A 10 31.01 -55.42 -17.14
N LEU A 11 30.66 -56.49 -16.43
CA LEU A 11 29.58 -56.44 -15.42
C LEU A 11 29.92 -55.51 -14.25
N THR A 12 31.18 -55.49 -13.77
CA THR A 12 31.61 -54.57 -12.71
C THR A 12 31.62 -53.12 -13.17
N TYR A 13 32.03 -52.83 -14.41
CA TYR A 13 31.96 -51.46 -14.96
C TYR A 13 30.51 -50.98 -15.17
N ILE A 14 29.59 -51.87 -15.54
CA ILE A 14 28.16 -51.55 -15.64
C ILE A 14 27.55 -51.30 -14.25
N LEU A 15 27.88 -52.13 -13.25
CA LEU A 15 27.43 -51.89 -11.87
C LEU A 15 28.02 -50.60 -11.27
N PHE A 16 29.28 -50.29 -11.57
CA PHE A 16 29.94 -49.07 -11.07
C PHE A 16 29.38 -47.81 -11.78
N SER A 17 29.02 -47.90 -13.06
CA SER A 17 28.33 -46.86 -13.82
C SER A 17 26.92 -46.57 -13.25
N LEU A 18 26.18 -47.61 -12.86
CA LEU A 18 24.83 -47.46 -12.29
C LEU A 18 24.84 -46.82 -10.89
N ILE A 19 25.88 -47.08 -10.10
CA ILE A 19 26.05 -46.54 -8.73
C ILE A 19 26.52 -45.08 -8.74
N VAL A 20 27.29 -44.65 -9.74
CA VAL A 20 27.74 -43.25 -9.87
C VAL A 20 26.64 -42.33 -10.44
N SER A 21 25.66 -42.89 -11.17
CA SER A 21 24.55 -42.10 -11.73
C SER A 21 23.44 -41.76 -10.72
N SER A 22 23.47 -42.31 -9.50
CA SER A 22 22.37 -42.20 -8.53
C SER A 22 22.53 -41.08 -7.48
N THR A 23 23.57 -40.25 -7.53
CA THR A 23 23.87 -39.27 -6.45
C THR A 23 23.53 -37.80 -6.72
N PHE A 24 22.67 -37.46 -7.69
CA PHE A 24 22.29 -36.06 -7.94
C PHE A 24 20.79 -35.82 -8.05
N THR A 25 20.04 -36.21 -7.02
CA THR A 25 18.70 -35.64 -6.76
C THR A 25 18.73 -34.84 -5.48
N ALA A 26 19.41 -33.68 -5.52
CA ALA A 26 19.22 -32.64 -4.52
C ALA A 26 17.85 -32.00 -4.80
N CYS A 27 16.83 -32.43 -4.05
CA CYS A 27 15.53 -31.79 -4.06
C CYS A 27 15.67 -30.44 -3.37
N SER A 28 15.80 -29.38 -4.16
CA SER A 28 15.71 -28.01 -3.66
C SER A 28 14.27 -27.73 -3.22
N THR A 29 13.93 -28.04 -1.98
CA THR A 29 12.71 -27.53 -1.37
C THR A 29 12.88 -26.02 -1.26
N LYS A 30 12.33 -25.27 -2.22
CA LYS A 30 12.14 -23.83 -2.05
C LYS A 30 11.31 -23.66 -0.77
N PRO A 31 11.70 -22.76 0.16
CA PRO A 31 10.79 -22.39 1.22
C PRO A 31 9.48 -21.94 0.56
N LEU A 32 8.36 -22.49 1.03
CA LEU A 32 7.04 -22.02 0.63
C LEU A 32 6.92 -20.60 1.19
N ASP A 33 7.07 -19.60 0.33
CA ASP A 33 6.71 -18.24 0.71
C ASP A 33 5.22 -18.24 1.10
N PRO A 34 4.83 -17.55 2.19
CA PRO A 34 3.44 -17.51 2.61
C PRO A 34 2.55 -16.99 1.48
N ASP A 35 1.33 -17.51 1.34
CA ASP A 35 0.43 -17.06 0.28
C ASP A 35 0.12 -15.56 0.48
N SER A 36 0.18 -14.81 -0.63
CA SER A 36 -0.16 -13.38 -0.69
C SER A 36 -1.52 -13.06 -0.07
N ILE A 37 -2.49 -13.98 -0.20
CA ILE A 37 -3.82 -13.89 0.38
C ILE A 37 -3.77 -14.03 1.90
N GLU A 38 -3.00 -14.98 2.41
CA GLU A 38 -2.85 -15.22 3.85
C GLU A 38 -2.18 -14.04 4.57
N LEU A 39 -1.22 -13.38 3.91
CA LEU A 39 -0.59 -12.17 4.44
C LEU A 39 -1.45 -10.92 4.26
N GLY A 40 -2.36 -10.88 3.29
CA GLY A 40 -3.11 -9.68 2.90
C GLY A 40 -2.30 -8.70 2.04
N THR A 41 -1.23 -9.15 1.38
CA THR A 41 -0.43 -8.28 0.49
C THR A 41 -1.19 -7.83 -0.75
N THR A 42 -2.31 -8.48 -1.06
CA THR A 42 -3.26 -8.13 -2.13
C THR A 42 -3.94 -6.77 -1.91
N PHE A 43 -3.99 -6.25 -0.69
CA PHE A 43 -4.48 -4.90 -0.40
C PHE A 43 -3.52 -3.79 -0.83
N PHE A 44 -2.28 -4.12 -1.18
CA PHE A 44 -1.28 -3.19 -1.70
C PHE A 44 -0.60 -3.77 -2.95
N PRO A 45 -1.32 -3.87 -4.08
CA PRO A 45 -0.77 -4.45 -5.30
C PRO A 45 0.28 -3.53 -5.91
N LEU A 46 1.47 -4.07 -6.18
CA LEU A 46 2.54 -3.36 -6.90
C LEU A 46 2.85 -4.12 -8.19
N GLU A 47 2.50 -3.50 -9.31
CA GLU A 47 2.75 -4.03 -10.65
C GLU A 47 2.81 -2.86 -11.63
N THR A 48 3.88 -2.77 -12.43
CA THR A 48 4.05 -1.73 -13.43
C THR A 48 2.85 -1.62 -14.39
N GLY A 49 2.43 -0.39 -14.65
CA GLY A 49 1.29 -0.05 -15.49
C GLY A 49 -0.03 0.06 -14.72
N ARG A 50 -0.11 -0.42 -13.47
CA ARG A 50 -1.32 -0.26 -12.66
C ARG A 50 -1.55 1.19 -12.29
N TYR A 51 -2.81 1.62 -12.35
CA TYR A 51 -3.19 2.97 -11.93
C TYR A 51 -4.51 2.99 -11.16
N ILE A 52 -4.66 4.02 -10.34
CA ILE A 52 -5.91 4.39 -9.68
C ILE A 52 -6.14 5.89 -9.91
N ASP A 53 -7.31 6.22 -10.43
CA ASP A 53 -7.78 7.58 -10.61
C ASP A 53 -8.74 7.94 -9.47
N TYR A 54 -8.60 9.15 -8.95
CA TYR A 54 -9.40 9.65 -7.85
C TYR A 54 -10.05 10.99 -8.16
N GLN A 55 -11.25 11.18 -7.63
CA GLN A 55 -11.82 12.50 -7.40
C GLN A 55 -11.44 12.97 -5.99
N VAL A 56 -10.89 14.17 -5.90
CA VAL A 56 -10.50 14.80 -4.64
C VAL A 56 -11.35 16.04 -4.40
N GLU A 57 -11.81 16.18 -3.16
CA GLU A 57 -12.33 17.41 -2.56
C GLU A 57 -11.40 17.77 -1.40
N ASP A 58 -10.95 19.01 -1.35
CA ASP A 58 -9.99 19.50 -0.38
C ASP A 58 -10.43 20.88 0.11
N ILE A 59 -10.67 21.01 1.40
CA ILE A 59 -11.21 22.22 2.03
C ILE A 59 -10.18 22.70 3.05
N GLN A 60 -9.67 23.91 2.82
CA GLN A 60 -8.77 24.59 3.75
C GLN A 60 -9.57 25.57 4.60
N PHE A 61 -9.43 25.46 5.91
CA PHE A 61 -10.02 26.37 6.88
C PHE A 61 -8.94 27.32 7.41
N THR A 62 -9.29 28.59 7.56
CA THR A 62 -8.44 29.63 8.13
C THR A 62 -9.29 30.54 9.01
N LEU A 63 -8.65 31.22 9.97
CA LEU A 63 -9.34 32.11 10.90
C LEU A 63 -9.99 33.32 10.19
N ILE A 64 -9.37 33.79 9.11
CA ILE A 64 -9.69 35.10 8.50
C ILE A 64 -10.57 34.96 7.26
N ASN A 65 -10.36 33.90 6.47
CA ASN A 65 -11.05 33.72 5.20
C ASN A 65 -12.07 32.59 5.28
N ASP A 66 -13.15 32.73 4.50
CA ASP A 66 -14.10 31.65 4.27
C ASP A 66 -13.39 30.37 3.79
N PRO A 67 -13.93 29.18 4.08
CA PRO A 67 -13.32 27.92 3.68
C PRO A 67 -13.07 27.85 2.16
N ASP A 68 -11.82 27.62 1.77
CA ASP A 68 -11.44 27.48 0.36
C ASP A 68 -11.58 26.01 -0.08
N THR A 69 -12.48 25.76 -1.04
CA THR A 69 -12.79 24.40 -1.52
C THR A 69 -12.19 24.17 -2.90
N ASN A 70 -11.21 23.27 -2.95
CA ASN A 70 -10.55 22.82 -4.16
C ASN A 70 -11.06 21.43 -4.58
N ARG A 71 -11.44 21.29 -5.85
CA ARG A 71 -11.86 20.02 -6.46
C ARG A 71 -11.00 19.71 -7.66
N TYR A 72 -10.45 18.50 -7.71
CA TYR A 72 -9.54 18.08 -8.77
C TYR A 72 -9.48 16.56 -8.84
N GLN A 73 -8.78 16.04 -9.84
CA GLN A 73 -8.55 14.61 -9.98
C GLN A 73 -7.07 14.30 -9.86
N ILE A 74 -6.76 13.14 -9.26
CA ILE A 74 -5.41 12.59 -9.15
C ILE A 74 -5.38 11.25 -9.87
N ARG A 75 -4.26 10.92 -10.50
CA ARG A 75 -3.92 9.57 -10.93
C ARG A 75 -2.66 9.13 -10.21
N GLU A 76 -2.70 7.99 -9.55
CA GLU A 76 -1.54 7.28 -9.03
C GLU A 76 -1.20 6.16 -9.99
N LEU A 77 0.00 6.18 -10.57
CA LEU A 77 0.50 5.21 -11.55
C LEU A 77 1.74 4.51 -10.98
N ILE A 78 1.69 3.17 -10.90
CA ILE A 78 2.86 2.34 -10.65
C ILE A 78 3.66 2.28 -11.93
N ALA A 79 4.75 3.04 -12.00
CA ALA A 79 5.66 3.09 -13.13
C ALA A 79 6.75 2.00 -13.01
N GLU A 80 7.99 2.34 -13.35
CA GLU A 80 9.10 1.40 -13.38
C GLU A 80 9.42 0.77 -12.02
N GLU A 81 9.73 -0.53 -12.04
CA GLU A 81 10.37 -1.23 -10.94
C GLU A 81 11.88 -0.92 -10.95
N PHE A 82 12.46 -0.71 -9.78
CA PHE A 82 13.89 -0.51 -9.58
C PHE A 82 14.34 -1.19 -8.28
N GLN A 83 15.65 -1.39 -8.12
CA GLN A 83 16.21 -1.86 -6.85
C GLN A 83 16.59 -0.69 -5.96
N ASP A 84 16.18 -0.75 -4.70
CA ASP A 84 16.57 0.25 -3.71
C ASP A 84 18.02 0.05 -3.23
N ILE A 85 18.45 0.87 -2.27
CA ILE A 85 19.81 0.80 -1.70
C ILE A 85 20.13 -0.54 -1.02
N ASN A 86 19.11 -1.30 -0.59
CA ASN A 86 19.26 -2.61 0.03
C ASN A 86 19.14 -3.76 -0.98
N GLY A 87 18.88 -3.46 -2.26
CA GLY A 87 18.63 -4.45 -3.31
C GLY A 87 17.19 -4.98 -3.33
N ASP A 88 16.27 -4.39 -2.55
CA ASP A 88 14.86 -4.76 -2.53
C ASP A 88 14.11 -4.16 -3.73
N PRO A 89 13.09 -4.84 -4.27
CA PRO A 89 12.24 -4.27 -5.30
C PRO A 89 11.45 -3.08 -4.75
N ALA A 90 11.47 -2.00 -5.52
CA ALA A 90 10.74 -0.77 -5.29
C ALA A 90 10.12 -0.28 -6.59
N PHE A 91 9.05 0.49 -6.50
CA PHE A 91 8.35 1.01 -7.67
C PHE A 91 8.30 2.52 -7.62
N ARG A 92 8.53 3.15 -8.78
CA ARG A 92 8.28 4.59 -8.95
C ARG A 92 6.77 4.80 -8.99
N LEU A 93 6.22 5.52 -8.02
CA LEU A 93 4.81 5.87 -7.94
C LEU A 93 4.61 7.29 -8.44
N GLU A 94 4.12 7.44 -9.67
CA GLU A 94 3.89 8.74 -10.28
C GLU A 94 2.48 9.24 -9.96
N ARG A 95 2.40 10.45 -9.44
CA ARG A 95 1.14 11.14 -9.21
C ARG A 95 0.95 12.22 -10.24
N PHE A 96 -0.17 12.13 -10.96
CA PHE A 96 -0.61 13.15 -11.89
C PHE A 96 -1.82 13.86 -11.31
N ARG A 97 -2.00 15.12 -11.69
CA ARG A 97 -3.14 15.96 -11.30
C ARG A 97 -3.77 16.60 -12.52
N ARG A 98 -5.09 16.78 -12.47
CA ARG A 98 -5.85 17.59 -13.42
C ARG A 98 -7.05 18.25 -12.75
N ALA A 99 -7.48 19.40 -13.24
CA ALA A 99 -8.62 20.11 -12.65
C ALA A 99 -9.96 19.39 -12.90
N THR A 100 -10.18 18.93 -14.13
CA THR A 100 -11.40 18.22 -14.55
C THR A 100 -11.08 17.05 -15.48
N ALA A 101 -12.08 16.19 -15.75
CA ALA A 101 -11.94 15.05 -16.65
C ALA A 101 -11.54 15.43 -18.10
N ASN A 102 -11.82 16.68 -18.51
CA ASN A 102 -11.50 17.20 -19.85
C ASN A 102 -10.06 17.72 -19.97
N ASN A 103 -9.36 17.89 -18.86
CA ASN A 103 -7.97 18.34 -18.87
C ASN A 103 -7.00 17.15 -19.02
N THR A 104 -5.85 17.41 -19.62
CA THR A 104 -4.75 16.44 -19.68
C THR A 104 -4.13 16.27 -18.29
N TRP A 105 -3.74 15.03 -17.96
CA TRP A 105 -2.94 14.73 -16.77
C TRP A 105 -1.61 15.49 -16.79
N GLN A 106 -1.23 16.11 -15.68
CA GLN A 106 0.08 16.75 -15.49
C GLN A 106 0.78 16.09 -14.33
N LEU A 107 2.08 15.80 -14.46
CA LEU A 107 2.87 15.22 -13.37
C LEU A 107 2.90 16.21 -12.19
N ASP A 108 2.49 15.75 -11.02
CA ASP A 108 2.41 16.53 -9.78
C ASP A 108 3.55 16.14 -8.84
N SER A 109 3.72 14.84 -8.60
CA SER A 109 4.74 14.32 -7.68
C SER A 109 5.19 12.93 -8.07
N VAL A 110 6.40 12.57 -7.65
CA VAL A 110 6.98 11.23 -7.81
C VAL A 110 7.34 10.69 -6.43
N TRP A 111 6.76 9.56 -6.08
CA TRP A 111 6.96 8.86 -4.83
C TRP A 111 7.61 7.49 -5.09
N VAL A 112 7.95 6.79 -4.02
CA VAL A 112 8.40 5.39 -4.08
C VAL A 112 7.41 4.52 -3.32
N ALA A 113 7.01 3.40 -3.90
CA ALA A 113 6.21 2.39 -3.22
C ALA A 113 7.01 1.10 -3.08
N LYS A 114 7.00 0.52 -1.89
CA LYS A 114 7.68 -0.74 -1.56
C LYS A 114 6.73 -1.67 -0.82
N ARG A 115 6.91 -2.98 -1.00
CA ARG A 115 6.16 -4.00 -0.27
C ARG A 115 7.07 -5.19 0.04
N SER A 116 7.13 -5.58 1.29
CA SER A 116 7.74 -6.83 1.75
C SER A 116 6.69 -7.77 2.32
N LEU A 117 7.10 -8.91 2.87
CA LEU A 117 6.20 -9.84 3.57
C LEU A 117 5.64 -9.27 4.88
N ASN A 118 6.22 -8.19 5.41
CA ASN A 118 5.87 -7.64 6.72
C ASN A 118 5.21 -6.26 6.65
N GLN A 119 5.40 -5.50 5.57
CA GLN A 119 4.82 -4.16 5.45
C GLN A 119 4.77 -3.62 4.02
N ALA A 120 3.87 -2.66 3.81
CA ALA A 120 3.83 -1.77 2.66
C ALA A 120 4.29 -0.36 3.08
N ILE A 121 5.20 0.23 2.31
CA ILE A 121 5.77 1.55 2.56
C ILE A 121 5.54 2.44 1.35
N VAL A 122 5.17 3.70 1.59
CA VAL A 122 5.24 4.77 0.60
C VAL A 122 6.22 5.83 1.09
N ILE A 123 7.17 6.21 0.24
CA ILE A 123 8.09 7.32 0.47
C ILE A 123 7.58 8.50 -0.34
N GLN A 124 7.00 9.47 0.34
CA GLN A 124 6.48 10.71 -0.25
C GLN A 124 7.34 11.88 0.22
N SER A 125 7.87 12.70 -0.70
CA SER A 125 8.71 13.87 -0.34
C SER A 125 9.85 13.54 0.65
N ASN A 126 10.56 12.41 0.43
CA ASN A 126 11.61 11.85 1.30
C ASN A 126 11.14 11.42 2.70
N LEU A 127 9.84 11.28 2.93
CA LEU A 127 9.25 10.80 4.18
C LEU A 127 8.71 9.37 3.99
N PRO A 128 9.36 8.33 4.54
CA PRO A 128 8.84 6.97 4.52
C PRO A 128 7.70 6.81 5.51
N LEU A 129 6.55 6.32 5.03
CA LEU A 129 5.35 6.04 5.82
C LEU A 129 5.00 4.55 5.71
N VAL A 130 4.84 3.88 6.85
CA VAL A 130 4.35 2.50 6.89
C VAL A 130 2.84 2.51 6.72
N LYS A 131 2.39 2.13 5.52
CA LYS A 131 0.98 2.19 5.11
C LYS A 131 0.18 1.01 5.64
N ILE A 132 0.73 -0.19 5.57
CA ILE A 132 0.07 -1.44 6.02
C ILE A 132 1.14 -2.33 6.65
N VAL A 133 0.79 -3.02 7.74
CA VAL A 133 1.60 -4.12 8.30
C VAL A 133 0.98 -5.47 7.93
N PHE A 134 1.84 -6.45 7.66
CA PHE A 134 1.48 -7.81 7.28
C PHE A 134 2.01 -8.82 8.32
N PRO A 135 1.33 -9.96 8.54
CA PRO A 135 0.00 -10.27 8.03
C PRO A 135 -1.06 -9.29 8.56
N VAL A 136 -2.07 -9.01 7.74
CA VAL A 136 -3.16 -8.09 8.13
C VAL A 136 -3.96 -8.68 9.29
N GLU A 137 -4.14 -7.90 10.35
CA GLU A 137 -4.84 -8.30 11.56
C GLU A 137 -5.65 -7.13 12.10
N GLU A 138 -6.95 -7.34 12.36
CA GLU A 138 -7.85 -6.31 12.85
C GLU A 138 -7.52 -5.92 14.31
N GLY A 139 -7.51 -4.62 14.60
CA GLY A 139 -7.23 -4.07 15.93
C GLY A 139 -5.75 -4.06 16.36
N LYS A 140 -4.83 -4.53 15.51
CA LYS A 140 -3.39 -4.46 15.80
C LYS A 140 -2.85 -3.07 15.46
N PRO A 141 -2.32 -2.31 16.43
CA PRO A 141 -1.77 -1.00 16.15
C PRO A 141 -0.33 -1.07 15.62
N TRP A 142 0.05 -0.10 14.80
CA TRP A 142 1.45 0.16 14.45
C TRP A 142 1.69 1.66 14.31
N ASP A 143 2.93 2.08 14.49
CA ASP A 143 3.33 3.46 14.26
C ASP A 143 3.61 3.68 12.77
N GLY A 144 2.78 4.49 12.11
CA GLY A 144 2.94 4.86 10.71
C GLY A 144 4.23 5.63 10.42
N ASN A 145 4.78 6.29 11.45
CA ASN A 145 6.00 7.08 11.39
C ASN A 145 7.24 6.34 11.89
N ILE A 146 7.16 5.03 12.17
CA ILE A 146 8.26 4.24 12.75
C ILE A 146 9.59 4.27 11.96
N LEU A 147 9.54 4.63 10.67
CA LEU A 147 10.70 4.72 9.79
C LEU A 147 11.18 6.16 9.54
N ASN A 148 10.59 7.15 10.22
CA ASN A 148 10.94 8.56 10.06
C ASN A 148 11.07 9.27 11.42
N GLY A 149 11.34 10.57 11.40
CA GLY A 149 11.61 11.38 12.60
C GLY A 149 10.43 12.19 13.11
N LEU A 150 9.21 11.93 12.64
CA LEU A 150 7.99 12.59 13.14
C LEU A 150 7.53 11.93 14.44
N ASP A 151 6.61 12.61 15.14
CA ASP A 151 5.94 12.03 16.31
C ASP A 151 5.18 10.75 15.93
N GLN A 152 5.06 9.85 16.90
CA GLN A 152 4.32 8.60 16.74
C GLN A 152 2.90 8.87 16.25
N ASP A 153 2.49 8.12 15.22
CA ASP A 153 1.16 8.20 14.64
C ASP A 153 0.58 6.79 14.54
N LEU A 154 -0.27 6.42 15.50
CA LEU A 154 -0.76 5.05 15.66
C LEU A 154 -1.89 4.75 14.69
N TYR A 155 -1.65 3.80 13.80
CA TYR A 155 -2.64 3.28 12.85
C TYR A 155 -3.17 1.95 13.35
N GLU A 156 -4.43 1.63 13.03
CA GLU A 156 -5.02 0.31 13.28
C GLU A 156 -5.86 -0.15 12.08
N ILE A 157 -5.93 -1.46 11.88
CA ILE A 157 -6.86 -2.06 10.90
C ILE A 157 -8.23 -2.22 11.55
N ALA A 158 -9.27 -1.80 10.83
CA ALA A 158 -10.67 -2.02 11.13
C ALA A 158 -11.41 -2.54 9.89
N ASN A 159 -12.58 -3.13 10.09
CA ASN A 159 -13.45 -3.64 9.03
C ASN A 159 -12.72 -4.57 8.04
N LEU A 160 -11.84 -5.45 8.55
CA LEU A 160 -11.07 -6.37 7.71
C LEU A 160 -12.01 -7.38 7.03
N ASN A 161 -11.78 -7.63 5.74
CA ASN A 161 -12.58 -8.54 4.92
C ASN A 161 -14.08 -8.18 4.89
N ARG A 162 -14.38 -6.87 4.84
CA ARG A 162 -15.73 -6.34 4.69
C ARG A 162 -15.91 -5.69 3.33
N ALA A 163 -17.15 -5.71 2.85
CA ALA A 163 -17.50 -5.00 1.63
C ALA A 163 -17.53 -3.48 1.88
N PHE A 164 -17.10 -2.70 0.90
CA PHE A 164 -17.15 -1.25 0.92
C PHE A 164 -17.62 -0.72 -0.44
N ALA A 165 -18.60 0.17 -0.41
CA ALA A 165 -19.13 0.82 -1.59
C ALA A 165 -18.82 2.32 -1.57
N VAL A 166 -18.39 2.85 -2.70
CA VAL A 166 -18.13 4.28 -2.91
C VAL A 166 -18.62 4.69 -4.29
N ASP A 167 -19.59 5.60 -4.30
CA ASP A 167 -20.29 6.06 -5.50
C ASP A 167 -20.80 4.87 -6.35
N THR A 168 -20.23 4.61 -7.54
CA THR A 168 -20.62 3.50 -8.43
C THR A 168 -19.82 2.21 -8.22
N PHE A 169 -18.79 2.22 -7.37
CA PHE A 169 -17.92 1.07 -7.12
C PHE A 169 -18.35 0.30 -5.88
N ASN A 170 -18.26 -1.03 -5.96
CA ASN A 170 -18.50 -1.93 -4.84
C ASN A 170 -17.37 -2.96 -4.76
N PHE A 171 -16.63 -2.95 -3.66
CA PHE A 171 -15.50 -3.82 -3.40
C PHE A 171 -15.90 -4.85 -2.35
N ALA A 172 -15.91 -6.13 -2.70
CA ALA A 172 -16.37 -7.19 -1.81
C ALA A 172 -15.41 -7.45 -0.64
N ASN A 173 -14.11 -7.24 -0.86
CA ASN A 173 -13.06 -7.49 0.12
C ASN A 173 -12.20 -6.24 0.31
N THR A 174 -12.34 -5.59 1.47
CA THR A 174 -11.57 -4.40 1.84
C THR A 174 -10.99 -4.50 3.24
N LEU A 175 -10.00 -3.66 3.52
CA LEU A 175 -9.59 -3.29 4.88
C LEU A 175 -9.70 -1.78 5.04
N LYS A 176 -10.03 -1.33 6.25
CA LYS A 176 -9.98 0.08 6.64
C LYS A 176 -8.78 0.27 7.55
N ILE A 177 -8.03 1.35 7.36
CA ILE A 177 -6.98 1.81 8.26
C ILE A 177 -7.47 3.09 8.91
N VAL A 178 -7.49 3.12 10.24
CA VAL A 178 -7.77 4.30 11.04
C VAL A 178 -6.43 4.85 11.51
N GLN A 179 -6.10 6.08 11.10
CA GLN A 179 -4.85 6.77 11.46
C GLN A 179 -5.06 7.74 12.64
N GLY A 180 -6.30 8.21 12.82
CA GLY A 180 -6.71 9.07 13.91
C GLY A 180 -8.23 9.02 14.06
N ASN A 181 -8.72 9.03 15.29
CA ASN A 181 -10.15 9.08 15.60
C ASN A 181 -10.44 9.86 16.89
N ASP A 182 -9.71 10.96 17.06
CA ASP A 182 -9.78 11.80 18.24
C ASP A 182 -10.65 13.03 17.99
N SER A 183 -11.43 13.40 19.00
CA SER A 183 -12.25 14.59 18.97
C SER A 183 -12.36 15.16 20.38
N SER A 184 -12.13 16.46 20.49
CA SER A 184 -12.19 17.22 21.73
C SER A 184 -12.94 18.54 21.51
N LEU A 185 -13.03 19.37 22.55
CA LEU A 185 -13.60 20.72 22.44
C LEU A 185 -12.73 21.67 21.61
N VAL A 186 -11.43 21.39 21.48
CA VAL A 186 -10.45 22.27 20.83
C VAL A 186 -9.99 21.75 19.46
N SER A 187 -10.15 20.45 19.18
CA SER A 187 -9.64 19.86 17.94
C SER A 187 -10.35 18.58 17.55
N MET A 188 -10.18 18.18 16.30
CA MET A 188 -10.58 16.89 15.78
C MET A 188 -9.51 16.37 14.81
N ASP A 189 -9.10 15.11 15.00
CA ASP A 189 -8.27 14.35 14.07
C ASP A 189 -9.01 13.04 13.72
N LYS A 190 -9.58 13.00 12.52
CA LYS A 190 -10.22 11.83 11.95
C LYS A 190 -9.61 11.54 10.60
N ARG A 191 -8.85 10.45 10.49
CA ARG A 191 -8.12 10.06 9.29
C ARG A 191 -8.34 8.59 9.02
N ASN A 192 -8.91 8.27 7.86
CA ASN A 192 -9.11 6.89 7.44
C ASN A 192 -8.70 6.67 5.99
N GLU A 193 -8.27 5.44 5.72
CA GLU A 193 -8.00 4.93 4.38
C GLU A 193 -8.71 3.58 4.22
N VAL A 194 -9.26 3.31 3.04
CA VAL A 194 -9.87 2.01 2.72
C VAL A 194 -9.15 1.44 1.51
N TYR A 195 -8.64 0.22 1.67
CA TYR A 195 -7.93 -0.53 0.64
C TYR A 195 -8.79 -1.70 0.18
N ALA A 196 -8.96 -1.86 -1.13
CA ALA A 196 -9.62 -3.01 -1.72
C ALA A 196 -8.58 -4.01 -2.24
N ALA A 197 -8.83 -5.31 -2.00
CA ALA A 197 -7.98 -6.37 -2.49
C ALA A 197 -7.85 -6.31 -4.02
N GLU A 198 -6.63 -6.50 -4.54
CA GLU A 198 -6.27 -6.41 -5.95
C GLU A 198 -6.45 -5.04 -6.61
N VAL A 199 -6.83 -4.01 -5.85
CA VAL A 199 -6.98 -2.63 -6.36
C VAL A 199 -6.02 -1.68 -5.67
N GLY A 200 -5.95 -1.70 -4.34
CA GLY A 200 -5.20 -0.73 -3.54
C GLY A 200 -6.11 0.28 -2.84
N LEU A 201 -5.62 1.50 -2.60
CA LEU A 201 -6.37 2.55 -1.93
C LEU A 201 -7.59 2.97 -2.78
N VAL A 202 -8.81 2.80 -2.26
CA VAL A 202 -10.06 3.15 -2.99
C VAL A 202 -10.80 4.32 -2.38
N TYR A 203 -10.52 4.63 -1.11
CA TYR A 203 -11.11 5.76 -0.42
C TYR A 203 -10.17 6.28 0.67
N LYS A 204 -10.14 7.58 0.85
CA LYS A 204 -9.42 8.24 1.94
C LYS A 204 -10.20 9.48 2.38
N ASP A 205 -10.38 9.63 3.68
CA ASP A 205 -10.89 10.84 4.30
C ASP A 205 -9.97 11.29 5.42
N SER A 206 -9.75 12.60 5.51
CA SER A 206 -8.94 13.23 6.53
C SER A 206 -9.62 14.51 6.96
N THR A 207 -9.86 14.65 8.26
CA THR A 207 -10.32 15.89 8.88
C THR A 207 -9.43 16.15 10.07
N VAL A 208 -8.52 17.12 9.92
CA VAL A 208 -7.62 17.57 10.98
C VAL A 208 -7.87 19.06 11.16
N VAL A 209 -8.60 19.42 12.21
CA VAL A 209 -9.09 20.78 12.43
C VAL A 209 -8.98 21.20 13.90
N THR A 210 -8.82 22.49 14.10
CA THR A 210 -8.86 23.17 15.40
C THR A 210 -10.15 23.97 15.48
N PHE A 211 -10.83 23.92 16.62
CA PHE A 211 -12.05 24.67 16.89
C PHE A 211 -11.76 25.97 17.63
N CYS A 212 -12.55 27.00 17.33
CA CYS A 212 -12.43 28.29 18.00
C CYS A 212 -12.83 28.16 19.47
N THR A 213 -11.97 28.67 20.36
CA THR A 213 -12.20 28.67 21.81
C THR A 213 -12.06 30.03 22.47
N GLU A 214 -11.83 31.09 21.68
CA GLU A 214 -11.59 32.44 22.19
C GLU A 214 -12.84 33.12 22.75
N THR A 215 -14.00 32.91 22.12
CA THR A 215 -15.26 33.52 22.54
C THR A 215 -16.41 32.51 22.57
N PRO A 216 -17.39 32.65 23.47
CA PRO A 216 -18.56 31.77 23.51
C PRO A 216 -19.33 31.68 22.19
N ASP A 217 -19.29 32.75 21.39
CA ASP A 217 -20.04 32.88 20.13
C ASP A 217 -19.41 32.07 18.98
N CYS A 218 -18.13 31.72 19.07
CA CYS A 218 -17.43 30.92 18.05
C CYS A 218 -17.22 29.46 18.47
N PHE A 219 -17.66 29.04 19.67
CA PHE A 219 -17.48 27.66 20.12
C PHE A 219 -18.02 26.68 19.08
N THR A 220 -17.26 25.61 18.84
CA THR A 220 -17.53 24.56 17.83
C THR A 220 -17.41 24.98 16.35
N GLN A 221 -17.10 26.24 16.05
CA GLN A 221 -16.71 26.65 14.70
C GLN A 221 -15.28 26.24 14.40
N ILE A 222 -15.01 25.82 13.16
CA ILE A 222 -13.65 25.48 12.72
C ILE A 222 -12.87 26.78 12.58
N GLU A 223 -11.81 26.90 13.37
CA GLU A 223 -10.89 28.04 13.34
C GLU A 223 -9.85 27.86 12.24
N SER A 224 -9.28 26.66 12.14
CA SER A 224 -8.25 26.34 11.17
C SER A 224 -8.13 24.84 10.95
N GLY A 225 -7.44 24.46 9.88
CA GLY A 225 -7.14 23.07 9.55
C GLY A 225 -7.63 22.69 8.17
N ARG A 226 -7.74 21.39 7.92
CA ARG A 226 -7.97 20.86 6.59
C ARG A 226 -8.91 19.67 6.63
N LYS A 227 -9.82 19.62 5.67
CA LYS A 227 -10.65 18.45 5.37
C LYS A 227 -10.39 18.00 3.95
N SER A 228 -10.09 16.74 3.73
CA SER A 228 -9.93 16.19 2.39
C SER A 228 -10.61 14.83 2.25
N VAL A 229 -11.26 14.62 1.10
CA VAL A 229 -11.86 13.35 0.71
C VAL A 229 -11.33 12.98 -0.68
N GLN A 230 -10.81 11.78 -0.81
CA GLN A 230 -10.31 11.18 -2.04
C GLN A 230 -11.09 9.90 -2.31
N LYS A 231 -11.82 9.85 -3.43
CA LYS A 231 -12.65 8.70 -3.84
C LYS A 231 -12.17 8.14 -5.16
N VAL A 232 -12.10 6.82 -5.29
CA VAL A 232 -11.81 6.18 -6.59
C VAL A 232 -12.87 6.53 -7.64
N ILE A 233 -12.41 6.85 -8.84
CA ILE A 233 -13.25 7.09 -10.03
C ILE A 233 -12.86 6.21 -11.22
N GLY A 234 -11.74 5.48 -11.12
CA GLY A 234 -11.29 4.51 -12.12
C GLY A 234 -10.02 3.81 -11.65
N TYR A 235 -9.76 2.61 -12.15
CA TYR A 235 -8.52 1.89 -11.90
C TYR A 235 -8.31 0.87 -13.02
N GLY A 236 -7.07 0.41 -13.19
CA GLY A 236 -6.76 -0.59 -14.19
C GLY A 236 -5.26 -0.77 -14.39
N LYS A 237 -4.88 -1.28 -15.56
CA LYS A 237 -3.50 -1.43 -16.00
C LYS A 237 -3.38 -0.91 -17.43
N GLN A 238 -2.32 -0.16 -17.71
CA GLN A 238 -1.96 0.32 -19.05
C GLN A 238 -1.43 -0.80 -19.94
#